data_AF-A0A857L4Y5-F1
#
_entry.id   AF-A0A857L4Y5-F1
#
_cell.length_a   1.000
_cell.length_b   1.000
_cell.length_c   1.000
_cell.angle_alpha   90.00
_cell.angle_beta   90.00
_cell.angle_gamma   90.00
#
_symmetry.space_group_name_H-M   'P 1'
#
loop_
_entity.id
_entity.type
_entity.pdbx_description
1 polymer ?
#
loop_
_entity_poly.entity_id
_entity_poly.type
_entity_poly.pdbx_seq_one_letter_code
_entity_poly.pdbx_strand_id
1 'polypeptide(L)'
;MLFTGNGDDDEAGRAQALAAATTGVTTMLTADPADAEGFADRVIGTSAGQRRDQLTAARDSLIDAARGLATPSTGNVIVAGLRSDPTDGDAEGSTAQALLVAEASDPELVGSTAQGDRITLSVRLLRTADGWRITGAVPVKAGS
;
A
#
# COMPACT_ATOMS: atom_id res chain seq x y z
N MET A 1 25.89 -17.58 25.75
CA MET A 1 25.85 -16.91 24.43
C MET A 1 24.38 -16.70 24.12
N LEU A 2 23.90 -15.46 24.20
CA LEU A 2 22.48 -15.08 24.11
C LEU A 2 22.10 -14.93 22.63
N PHE A 3 21.09 -15.67 22.17
CA PHE A 3 20.46 -15.54 20.86
C PHE A 3 19.37 -14.45 20.93
N THR A 4 19.77 -13.18 21.09
CA THR A 4 18.82 -12.05 21.17
C THR A 4 18.70 -11.24 19.88
N GLY A 5 19.44 -11.57 18.82
CA GLY A 5 19.39 -10.79 17.57
C GLY A 5 18.12 -11.02 16.74
N ASN A 6 17.77 -12.28 16.47
CA ASN A 6 16.74 -12.56 15.46
C ASN A 6 15.31 -12.19 15.90
N GLY A 7 14.95 -12.35 17.17
CA GLY A 7 13.57 -12.12 17.63
C GLY A 7 13.16 -10.65 17.61
N ASP A 8 14.08 -9.75 17.95
CA ASP A 8 13.81 -8.30 17.94
C ASP A 8 13.79 -7.75 16.50
N ASP A 9 14.65 -8.26 15.63
CA ASP A 9 14.69 -7.91 14.20
C ASP A 9 13.45 -8.42 13.45
N ASP A 10 12.96 -9.61 13.80
CA ASP A 10 11.72 -10.19 13.26
C ASP A 10 10.50 -9.34 13.65
N GLU A 11 10.37 -8.96 14.92
CA GLU A 11 9.24 -8.12 15.37
C GLU A 11 9.31 -6.71 14.77
N ALA A 12 10.51 -6.12 14.70
CA ALA A 12 10.72 -4.83 14.05
C ALA A 12 10.34 -4.89 12.55
N GLY A 13 10.78 -5.92 11.84
CA GLY A 13 10.43 -6.13 10.42
C GLY A 13 8.93 -6.28 10.22
N ARG A 14 8.24 -7.04 11.08
CA ARG A 14 6.77 -7.21 11.03
C ARG A 14 6.04 -5.89 11.22
N ALA A 15 6.40 -5.16 12.27
CA ALA A 15 5.78 -3.88 12.61
C ALA A 15 5.98 -2.85 11.48
N GLN A 16 7.19 -2.79 10.91
CA GLN A 16 7.51 -1.88 9.82
C GLN A 16 6.81 -2.27 8.51
N ALA A 17 6.76 -3.56 8.16
CA ALA A 17 6.03 -4.03 6.99
C ALA A 17 4.53 -3.68 7.09
N LEU A 18 3.92 -3.87 8.26
CA LEU A 18 2.51 -3.56 8.49
C LEU A 18 2.25 -2.04 8.43
N ALA A 19 3.13 -1.24 9.03
CA ALA A 19 3.05 0.22 8.98
C ALA A 19 3.19 0.75 7.54
N ALA A 20 4.13 0.20 6.77
CA ALA A 20 4.32 0.56 5.37
C ALA A 20 3.11 0.14 4.49
N ALA A 21 2.54 -1.04 4.73
CA ALA A 21 1.33 -1.47 4.04
C ALA A 21 0.16 -0.51 4.30
N THR A 22 -0.03 -0.14 5.57
CA THR A 22 -1.07 0.77 6.02
C THR A 22 -0.90 2.16 5.39
N THR A 23 0.30 2.72 5.52
CA THR A 23 0.62 4.06 5.01
C THR A 23 0.52 4.12 3.49
N GLY A 24 1.04 3.10 2.80
CA GLY A 24 1.01 3.03 1.35
C GLY A 24 -0.40 2.90 0.79
N VAL A 25 -1.24 2.06 1.41
CA VAL A 25 -2.66 1.94 1.00
C VAL A 25 -3.43 3.22 1.27
N THR A 26 -3.27 3.83 2.45
CA THR A 26 -3.88 5.14 2.76
C THR A 26 -3.46 6.20 1.75
N THR A 27 -2.18 6.23 1.36
CA THR A 27 -1.65 7.14 0.34
C THR A 27 -2.31 6.90 -1.02
N MET A 28 -2.46 5.63 -1.44
CA MET A 28 -3.09 5.29 -2.72
C MET A 28 -4.60 5.63 -2.77
N LEU A 29 -5.26 5.68 -1.61
CA LEU A 29 -6.68 5.98 -1.49
C LEU A 29 -6.97 7.45 -1.15
N THR A 30 -5.95 8.26 -0.92
CA THR A 30 -6.10 9.67 -0.55
C THR A 30 -5.56 10.55 -1.66
N ALA A 31 -6.46 11.16 -2.43
CA ALA A 31 -6.14 11.99 -3.57
C ALA A 31 -6.81 13.37 -3.43
N ASP A 32 -6.03 14.42 -3.65
CA ASP A 32 -6.53 15.79 -3.70
C ASP A 32 -6.41 16.31 -5.13
N PRO A 33 -7.51 16.67 -5.82
CA PRO A 33 -7.44 17.24 -7.16
C PRO A 33 -6.57 18.51 -7.24
N ALA A 34 -6.43 19.28 -6.15
CA ALA A 34 -5.55 20.45 -6.10
C ALA A 34 -4.05 20.09 -5.99
N ASP A 35 -3.72 18.85 -5.59
CA ASP A 35 -2.35 18.32 -5.46
C ASP A 35 -2.19 16.99 -6.22
N ALA A 36 -2.69 16.95 -7.45
CA ALA A 36 -2.66 15.73 -8.27
C ALA A 36 -1.23 15.25 -8.60
N GLU A 37 -0.29 16.18 -8.77
CA GLU A 37 1.13 15.86 -9.01
C GLU A 37 1.77 15.27 -7.75
N GLY A 38 1.54 15.89 -6.58
CA GLY A 38 2.02 15.35 -5.32
C GLY A 38 1.40 14.01 -4.99
N PHE A 39 0.13 13.78 -5.34
CA PHE A 39 -0.50 12.47 -5.23
C PHE A 39 0.25 11.41 -6.05
N ALA A 40 0.49 11.66 -7.35
CA ALA A 40 1.19 10.71 -8.20
C ALA A 40 2.61 10.40 -7.68
N ASP A 41 3.34 11.42 -7.24
CA ASP A 41 4.69 11.26 -6.70
C ASP A 41 4.71 10.45 -5.40
N ARG A 42 3.73 10.66 -4.51
CA ARG A 42 3.56 9.86 -3.28
C ARG A 42 3.22 8.40 -3.58
N VAL A 43 2.33 8.13 -4.54
CA VAL A 43 1.93 6.77 -4.94
C VAL A 43 3.09 6.00 -5.57
N ILE A 44 3.85 6.65 -6.47
CA ILE A 44 5.08 6.08 -7.03
C ILE A 44 6.10 5.88 -5.91
N GLY A 45 6.25 6.87 -5.04
CA GLY A 45 7.11 6.85 -3.86
C GLY A 45 6.91 5.62 -3.00
N THR A 46 5.68 5.31 -2.59
CA THR A 46 5.39 4.14 -1.74
C THR A 46 5.52 2.78 -2.44
N SER A 47 5.82 2.76 -3.75
CA SER A 47 5.89 1.55 -4.57
C SER A 47 7.33 1.16 -4.93
N ALA A 48 7.55 -0.14 -5.19
CA ALA A 48 8.84 -0.68 -5.62
C ALA A 48 8.70 -1.74 -6.74
N GLY A 49 9.83 -2.06 -7.37
CA GLY A 49 9.95 -3.04 -8.45
C GLY A 49 9.09 -2.69 -9.66
N GLN A 50 8.63 -3.71 -10.39
CA GLN A 50 7.84 -3.56 -11.62
C GLN A 50 6.60 -2.67 -11.43
N ARG A 51 5.97 -2.67 -10.25
CA ARG A 51 4.82 -1.79 -9.98
C ARG A 51 5.20 -0.32 -9.98
N ARG A 52 6.36 0.03 -9.41
CA ARG A 52 6.86 1.41 -9.44
C ARG A 52 7.13 1.85 -10.88
N ASP A 53 7.74 0.97 -11.68
CA ASP A 53 8.04 1.27 -13.09
C ASP A 53 6.76 1.51 -13.88
N GLN A 54 5.74 0.66 -13.68
CA GLN A 54 4.42 0.83 -14.28
C GLN A 54 3.75 2.13 -13.86
N LEU A 55 3.77 2.48 -12.57
CA LEU A 55 3.19 3.72 -12.06
C LEU A 55 3.94 4.96 -12.57
N THR A 56 5.26 4.85 -12.72
CA THR A 56 6.10 5.93 -13.28
C THR A 56 5.77 6.15 -14.75
N ALA A 57 5.62 5.07 -15.52
CA ALA A 57 5.21 5.15 -16.92
C ALA A 57 3.78 5.69 -17.09
N ALA A 58 2.90 5.42 -16.12
CA ALA A 58 1.51 5.89 -16.10
C ALA A 58 1.31 7.17 -15.27
N ARG A 59 2.38 7.93 -14.95
CA ARG A 59 2.32 9.08 -14.04
C ARG A 59 1.29 10.11 -14.48
N ASP A 60 1.27 10.47 -15.76
CA ASP A 60 0.33 11.46 -16.29
C ASP A 60 -1.12 10.97 -16.16
N SER A 61 -1.38 9.68 -16.37
CA SER A 61 -2.71 9.10 -16.15
C SER A 61 -3.14 9.13 -14.69
N LEU A 62 -2.21 8.97 -13.73
CA LEU A 62 -2.52 9.14 -12.30
C LEU A 62 -2.87 10.58 -11.97
N ILE A 63 -2.16 11.54 -12.56
CA ILE A 63 -2.42 12.97 -12.37
C ILE A 63 -3.80 13.31 -12.93
N ASP A 64 -4.10 12.87 -14.15
CA ASP A 64 -5.39 13.12 -14.79
C ASP A 64 -6.54 12.49 -14.00
N ALA A 65 -6.36 11.28 -13.49
CA ALA A 65 -7.34 10.63 -12.62
C ALA A 65 -7.58 11.43 -11.33
N ALA A 66 -6.52 11.90 -10.67
CA ALA A 66 -6.64 12.70 -9.45
C ALA A 66 -7.28 14.09 -9.71
N ARG A 67 -6.92 14.76 -10.81
CA ARG A 67 -7.54 16.04 -11.22
C ARG A 67 -9.01 15.90 -11.59
N GLY A 68 -9.41 14.74 -12.10
CA GLY A 68 -10.79 14.44 -12.49
C GLY A 68 -11.75 14.27 -11.33
N LEU A 69 -11.26 14.19 -10.09
CA LEU A 69 -12.10 14.06 -8.90
C LEU A 69 -12.91 15.34 -8.65
N ALA A 70 -14.22 15.19 -8.44
CA ALA A 70 -15.09 16.31 -8.10
C ALA A 70 -14.81 16.88 -6.70
N THR A 71 -14.34 16.03 -5.79
CA THR A 71 -13.92 16.36 -4.42
C THR A 71 -12.72 15.52 -4.03
N PRO A 72 -11.87 15.97 -3.08
CA PRO A 72 -10.80 15.13 -2.55
C PRO A 72 -11.32 13.78 -2.06
N SER A 73 -10.60 12.72 -2.39
CA SER A 73 -10.83 11.39 -1.83
C SER A 73 -9.96 11.22 -0.58
N THR A 74 -10.55 10.65 0.46
CA THR A 74 -9.86 10.32 1.70
C THR A 74 -9.97 8.83 1.95
N GLY A 75 -8.82 8.19 2.10
CA GLY A 75 -8.72 6.77 2.41
C GLY A 75 -8.24 6.55 3.83
N ASN A 76 -8.75 5.53 4.51
CA ASN A 76 -8.23 5.09 5.79
C ASN A 76 -8.23 3.57 5.89
N VAL A 77 -7.21 3.01 6.53
CA VAL A 77 -7.18 1.58 6.86
C VAL A 77 -7.81 1.37 8.23
N ILE A 78 -8.84 0.52 8.29
CA ILE A 78 -9.54 0.18 9.53
C ILE A 78 -8.88 -1.03 10.21
N VAL A 79 -8.49 -2.01 9.39
CA VAL A 79 -7.90 -3.27 9.86
C VAL A 79 -6.73 -3.60 8.97
N ALA A 80 -5.61 -3.99 9.59
CA ALA A 80 -4.46 -4.52 8.88
C ALA A 80 -3.87 -5.70 9.65
N GLY A 81 -3.42 -6.71 8.92
CA GLY A 81 -2.66 -7.82 9.50
C GLY A 81 -1.70 -8.42 8.47
N LEU A 82 -0.61 -9.01 8.94
CA LEU A 82 0.28 -9.79 8.08
C LEU A 82 -0.37 -11.13 7.77
N ARG A 83 -0.47 -11.44 6.48
CA ARG A 83 -0.80 -12.76 5.96
C ARG A 83 0.43 -13.66 5.92
N SER A 84 1.59 -13.07 5.63
CA SER A 84 2.89 -13.72 5.76
C SER A 84 3.89 -12.74 6.33
N ASP A 85 4.65 -13.21 7.30
CA ASP A 85 5.70 -12.44 7.95
C ASP A 85 6.86 -12.16 6.99
N PRO A 86 7.72 -11.16 7.30
CA PRO A 86 8.96 -10.97 6.58
C PRO A 86 9.78 -12.25 6.50
N THR A 87 10.33 -12.53 5.32
CA THR A 87 11.13 -13.75 5.08
C THR A 87 12.45 -13.77 5.85
N ASP A 88 13.01 -12.60 6.18
CA ASP A 88 14.28 -12.45 6.90
C ASP A 88 14.27 -11.11 7.67
N GLY A 89 13.35 -10.99 8.64
CA GLY A 89 13.18 -9.77 9.45
C GLY A 89 13.13 -8.47 8.64
N ASP A 90 13.94 -7.49 9.03
CA ASP A 90 14.07 -6.20 8.35
C ASP A 90 15.21 -6.12 7.30
N ALA A 91 15.78 -7.27 6.90
CA ALA A 91 16.85 -7.28 5.91
C ALA A 91 16.38 -6.80 4.52
N GLU A 92 17.26 -6.10 3.79
CA GLU A 92 17.00 -5.72 2.40
C GLU A 92 16.76 -6.96 1.52
N GLY A 93 15.73 -6.92 0.68
CA GLY A 93 15.29 -8.06 -0.12
C GLY A 93 14.20 -8.91 0.56
N SER A 94 13.93 -8.70 1.85
CA SER A 94 12.83 -9.37 2.55
C SER A 94 11.48 -9.07 1.92
N THR A 95 10.61 -10.07 1.91
CA THR A 95 9.24 -9.95 1.38
C THR A 95 8.22 -10.28 2.44
N ALA A 96 7.07 -9.60 2.40
CA ALA A 96 5.95 -9.82 3.31
C ALA A 96 4.63 -9.66 2.56
N GLN A 97 3.54 -10.17 3.14
CA GLN A 97 2.20 -9.97 2.62
C GLN A 97 1.27 -9.50 3.73
N ALA A 98 0.50 -8.46 3.45
CA ALA A 98 -0.50 -7.91 4.34
C ALA A 98 -1.91 -8.07 3.75
N LEU A 99 -2.88 -8.27 4.61
CA LEU A 99 -4.30 -8.17 4.31
C LEU A 99 -4.85 -6.96 5.04
N LEU A 100 -5.51 -6.06 4.30
CA LEU A 100 -6.04 -4.81 4.84
C LEU A 100 -7.51 -4.66 4.48
N VAL A 101 -8.26 -4.04 5.37
CA VAL A 101 -9.59 -3.50 5.10
C VAL A 101 -9.46 -1.99 5.18
N ALA A 102 -9.66 -1.33 4.05
CA ALA A 102 -9.63 0.13 3.95
C ALA A 102 -11.03 0.66 3.66
N GLU A 103 -11.26 1.91 4.02
CA GLU A 103 -12.45 2.68 3.69
C GLU A 103 -12.02 3.90 2.87
N ALA A 104 -12.78 4.27 1.84
CA ALA A 104 -12.52 5.46 1.05
C ALA A 104 -13.81 6.23 0.78
N SER A 105 -13.76 7.56 0.86
CA SER A 105 -14.90 8.42 0.58
C SER A 105 -15.33 8.42 -0.90
N ASP A 106 -14.46 7.91 -1.79
CA ASP A 106 -14.78 7.62 -3.19
C ASP A 106 -14.07 6.31 -3.63
N PRO A 107 -14.74 5.14 -3.53
CA PRO A 107 -14.15 3.83 -3.77
C PRO A 107 -14.01 3.46 -5.26
N GLU A 108 -14.51 4.29 -6.19
CA GLU A 108 -14.45 4.00 -7.64
C GLU A 108 -13.01 3.97 -8.18
N LEU A 109 -12.08 4.65 -7.51
CA LEU A 109 -10.65 4.70 -7.85
C LEU A 109 -9.93 3.34 -7.80
N VAL A 110 -10.54 2.30 -7.22
CA VAL A 110 -9.99 0.93 -7.19
C VAL A 110 -10.84 -0.11 -7.91
N GLY A 111 -11.85 0.31 -8.68
CA GLY A 111 -12.66 -0.58 -9.54
C GLY A 111 -13.68 -1.46 -8.80
N SER A 112 -14.26 -0.97 -7.70
CA SER A 112 -15.31 -1.67 -6.95
C SER A 112 -16.70 -1.08 -7.20
N THR A 113 -17.71 -1.95 -7.34
CA THR A 113 -19.13 -1.57 -7.28
C THR A 113 -19.57 -1.59 -5.82
N ALA A 114 -19.89 -0.43 -5.27
CA ALA A 114 -20.17 -0.18 -3.86
C ALA A 114 -21.12 -1.21 -3.21
N GLN A 115 -20.58 -2.00 -2.27
CA GLN A 115 -21.31 -2.50 -1.11
C GLN A 115 -20.55 -2.01 0.13
N GLY A 116 -20.84 -0.77 0.51
CA GLY A 116 -20.16 -0.07 1.59
C GLY A 116 -18.79 0.46 1.17
N ASP A 117 -18.38 1.56 1.78
CA ASP A 117 -17.15 2.31 1.50
C ASP A 117 -15.84 1.51 1.71
N ARG A 118 -15.94 0.19 1.97
CA ARG A 118 -14.87 -0.68 2.43
C ARG A 118 -14.35 -1.62 1.35
N ILE A 119 -13.05 -1.63 1.15
CA ILE A 119 -12.32 -2.48 0.22
C ILE A 119 -11.36 -3.37 0.99
N THR A 120 -11.39 -4.69 0.72
CA THR A 120 -10.38 -5.62 1.24
C THR A 120 -9.25 -5.76 0.22
N LEU A 121 -8.01 -5.56 0.65
CA LEU A 121 -6.80 -5.53 -0.19
C LEU A 121 -5.78 -6.56 0.28
N SER A 122 -5.24 -7.34 -0.65
CA SER A 122 -4.02 -8.12 -0.44
C SER A 122 -2.84 -7.33 -0.98
N VAL A 123 -1.87 -7.03 -0.11
CA VAL A 123 -0.71 -6.20 -0.43
C VAL A 123 0.56 -7.01 -0.28
N ARG A 124 1.42 -6.96 -1.31
CA ARG A 124 2.77 -7.53 -1.30
C ARG A 124 3.77 -6.42 -1.06
N LEU A 125 4.72 -6.68 -0.18
CA LEU A 125 5.78 -5.74 0.18
C LEU A 125 7.16 -6.32 -0.08
N LEU A 126 8.09 -5.42 -0.36
CA LEU A 126 9.53 -5.66 -0.49
C LEU A 126 10.26 -4.67 0.40
N ARG A 127 11.22 -5.14 1.19
CA ARG A 127 12.17 -4.30 1.91
C ARG A 127 13.25 -3.81 0.95
N THR A 128 13.23 -2.53 0.60
CA THR A 128 14.30 -1.86 -0.16
C THR A 128 15.28 -1.22 0.81
N ALA A 129 16.40 -0.65 0.34
CA ALA A 129 17.29 0.15 1.19
C ALA A 129 16.56 1.26 1.98
N ASP A 130 15.56 1.90 1.35
CA ASP A 130 14.78 3.03 1.88
C ASP A 130 13.52 2.62 2.68
N GLY A 131 13.37 1.34 3.03
CA GLY A 131 12.26 0.81 3.81
C GLY A 131 11.35 -0.13 3.03
N TRP A 132 10.26 -0.55 3.69
CA TRP A 132 9.25 -1.40 3.08
C TRP A 132 8.43 -0.63 2.03
N ARG A 133 8.26 -1.22 0.85
CA ARG A 133 7.53 -0.63 -0.28
C ARG A 133 6.56 -1.63 -0.91
N ILE A 134 5.48 -1.13 -1.49
CA ILE A 134 4.44 -1.94 -2.11
C ILE A 134 4.88 -2.39 -3.50
N THR A 135 4.89 -3.70 -3.74
CA THR A 135 5.16 -4.29 -5.06
C THR A 135 3.88 -4.79 -5.73
N GLY A 136 2.78 -4.89 -4.99
CA GLY A 136 1.45 -5.18 -5.52
C GLY A 136 0.36 -4.92 -4.50
N ALA A 137 -0.78 -4.41 -4.95
CA ALA A 137 -1.99 -4.28 -4.16
C ALA A 137 -3.17 -4.70 -5.04
N VAL A 138 -3.93 -5.70 -4.60
CA VAL A 138 -5.07 -6.24 -5.36
C VAL A 138 -6.30 -6.38 -4.46
N PRO A 139 -7.50 -6.00 -4.93
CA PRO A 139 -8.74 -6.30 -4.22
C PRO A 139 -8.94 -7.80 -4.05
N VAL A 140 -9.31 -8.22 -2.84
CA VAL A 140 -9.74 -9.59 -2.59
C VAL A 140 -11.20 -9.68 -2.99
N LYS A 141 -11.50 -10.41 -4.07
CA LYS A 141 -12.89 -10.69 -4.44
C LYS A 141 -13.52 -11.53 -3.32
N ALA A 142 -14.63 -11.06 -2.76
CA ALA A 142 -15.52 -11.93 -1.99
C ALA A 142 -15.93 -13.08 -2.92
N GLY A 143 -15.86 -14.31 -2.43
CA GLY A 143 -16.02 -15.53 -3.22
C GLY A 143 -17.26 -15.50 -4.13
N SER A 144 -17.08 -16.01 -5.34
CA SER A 144 -18.14 -16.40 -6.26
C SER A 144 -18.86 -17.66 -5.76
#